data_AF-A0A843JLA8-F1
#
_entry.id   AF-A0A843JLA8-F1
#
_cell.length_a   1.000
_cell.length_b   1.000
_cell.length_c   1.000
_cell.angle_alpha   90.00
_cell.angle_beta   90.00
_cell.angle_gamma   90.00
#
_symmetry.space_group_name_H-M   'P 1'
#
loop_
_entity.id
_entity.type
_entity.pdbx_description
1 polymer ?
#
loop_
_entity_poly.entity_id
_entity_poly.type
_entity_poly.pdbx_seq_one_letter_code
_entity_poly.pdbx_strand_id
1 'polypeptide(L)'
;MKNENFGLVLSTKESDDKKTARIIGTDHFILMDLDLNDDVDVKVQDKIPLGKDSAFVKQERAHLSYDDLSKDQEFETEKAVYSIVTANELKYVKFFNEQSKQASKLHFLDGISRKLGSKILTEKELNGDFESFEDIDNRISF
;
A
#
# COMPACT_ATOMS: atom_id res chain seq x y z
N MET A 1 -0.41 -10.29 -13.43
CA MET A 1 -0.67 -10.51 -11.99
C MET A 1 0.44 -11.24 -11.21
N LYS A 2 1.65 -11.52 -11.74
CA LYS A 2 2.66 -12.35 -11.03
C LYS A 2 3.27 -11.72 -9.76
N ASN A 3 2.96 -10.46 -9.45
CA ASN A 3 3.63 -9.67 -8.41
C ASN A 3 2.72 -9.26 -7.26
N GLU A 4 1.41 -9.54 -7.32
CA GLU A 4 0.43 -9.12 -6.31
C GLU A 4 -0.47 -10.32 -5.99
N ASN A 5 -0.57 -10.67 -4.71
CA ASN A 5 -1.46 -11.76 -4.29
C ASN A 5 -2.89 -11.27 -4.04
N PHE A 6 -3.03 -10.03 -3.58
CA PHE A 6 -4.31 -9.39 -3.28
C PHE A 6 -4.32 -7.95 -3.78
N GLY A 7 -5.52 -7.41 -3.96
CA GLY A 7 -5.74 -6.00 -4.23
C GLY A 7 -6.91 -5.44 -3.43
N LEU A 8 -6.85 -4.15 -3.10
CA LEU A 8 -7.97 -3.40 -2.56
C LEU A 8 -8.70 -2.68 -3.69
N VAL A 9 -10.03 -2.77 -3.70
CA VAL A 9 -10.87 -2.13 -4.71
C VAL A 9 -10.97 -0.63 -4.46
N LEU A 10 -10.61 0.17 -5.46
CA LEU A 10 -10.67 1.63 -5.43
C LEU A 10 -11.97 2.17 -6.05
N SER A 11 -12.47 1.49 -7.07
CA SER A 11 -13.74 1.81 -7.70
C SER A 11 -14.25 0.63 -8.50
N THR A 12 -15.56 0.57 -8.70
CA THR A 12 -16.22 -0.40 -9.57
C THR A 12 -17.03 0.31 -10.64
N LYS A 13 -17.16 -0.32 -11.80
CA LYS A 13 -18.10 0.10 -12.85
C LYS A 13 -18.82 -1.13 -13.37
N GLU A 14 -20.12 -1.02 -13.48
CA GLU A 14 -21.00 -2.08 -13.96
C GLU A 14 -21.80 -1.55 -15.16
N SER A 15 -21.85 -2.36 -16.20
CA SER A 15 -22.64 -2.15 -17.42
C SER A 15 -23.28 -3.49 -17.78
N ASP A 16 -24.32 -3.47 -18.61
CA ASP A 16 -25.16 -4.64 -18.92
C ASP A 16 -24.38 -5.92 -19.27
N ASP A 17 -23.21 -5.81 -19.89
CA ASP A 17 -22.38 -6.95 -20.32
C ASP A 17 -21.02 -7.05 -19.61
N LYS A 18 -20.72 -6.14 -18.67
CA LYS A 18 -19.35 -6.03 -18.15
C LYS A 18 -19.25 -5.38 -16.77
N LYS A 19 -18.58 -6.11 -15.86
CA LYS A 19 -18.16 -5.62 -14.55
C LYS A 19 -16.65 -5.39 -14.51
N THR A 20 -16.25 -4.21 -14.06
CA THR A 20 -14.82 -3.85 -13.96
C THR A 20 -14.54 -3.24 -12.60
N ALA A 21 -13.30 -3.42 -12.15
CA ALA A 21 -12.80 -2.76 -10.96
C ALA A 21 -11.42 -2.17 -11.22
N ARG A 22 -11.19 -1.00 -10.61
CA ARG A 22 -9.85 -0.46 -10.43
C ARG A 22 -9.38 -0.81 -9.03
N ILE A 23 -8.13 -1.25 -8.91
CA ILE A 23 -7.58 -1.73 -7.64
C ILE A 23 -6.17 -1.18 -7.39
N ILE A 24 -5.72 -1.30 -6.14
CA ILE A 24 -4.31 -1.21 -5.77
C ILE A 24 -3.84 -2.53 -5.16
N GLY A 25 -2.72 -3.04 -5.62
CA GLY A 25 -2.08 -4.25 -5.07
C GLY A 25 -1.57 -4.04 -3.64
N THR A 26 -1.60 -5.09 -2.82
CA THR A 26 -1.21 -4.98 -1.40
C THR A 26 0.28 -5.19 -1.14
N ASP A 27 1.02 -5.76 -2.08
CA ASP A 27 2.42 -6.14 -1.91
C ASP A 27 3.37 -5.05 -2.43
N HIS A 28 3.09 -4.52 -3.62
CA HIS A 28 3.90 -3.54 -4.34
C HIS A 28 3.13 -2.28 -4.77
N PHE A 29 1.89 -2.10 -4.32
CA PHE A 29 1.06 -0.92 -4.62
C PHE A 29 0.81 -0.70 -6.11
N ILE A 30 0.78 -1.78 -6.91
CA ILE A 30 0.53 -1.67 -8.35
C ILE A 30 -0.94 -1.31 -8.57
N LEU A 31 -1.19 -0.20 -9.27
CA LEU A 31 -2.53 0.20 -9.71
C LEU A 31 -2.91 -0.57 -10.98
N MET A 32 -4.10 -1.19 -10.98
CA MET A 32 -4.56 -2.02 -12.08
C MET A 32 -6.04 -1.83 -12.37
N ASP A 33 -6.41 -1.93 -13.65
CA ASP A 33 -7.78 -2.13 -14.09
C ASP A 33 -8.01 -3.62 -14.37
N LEU A 34 -9.10 -4.16 -13.83
CA LEU A 34 -9.50 -5.56 -13.92
C LEU A 34 -10.88 -5.68 -14.55
N ASP A 35 -11.05 -6.71 -15.37
CA ASP A 35 -12.37 -7.25 -15.67
C ASP A 35 -12.70 -8.31 -14.61
N LEU A 36 -13.87 -8.16 -13.99
CA LEU A 36 -14.35 -9.11 -12.98
C LEU A 36 -15.19 -10.20 -13.64
N ASN A 37 -15.36 -11.31 -12.93
CA ASN A 37 -16.35 -12.32 -13.32
C ASN A 37 -17.78 -11.78 -13.11
N ASP A 38 -18.74 -12.31 -13.85
CA ASP A 38 -20.09 -11.73 -13.91
C ASP A 38 -20.91 -11.99 -12.63
N ASP A 39 -20.51 -13.00 -11.85
CA ASP A 39 -21.17 -13.47 -10.62
C ASP A 39 -20.60 -12.87 -9.33
N VAL A 40 -19.56 -12.03 -9.41
CA VAL A 40 -18.95 -11.45 -8.22
C VAL A 40 -19.48 -10.04 -7.94
N ASP A 41 -19.73 -9.79 -6.66
CA ASP A 41 -19.99 -8.45 -6.17
C ASP A 41 -18.88 -7.99 -5.24
N VAL A 42 -18.33 -6.82 -5.55
CA VAL A 42 -17.21 -6.24 -4.81
C VAL A 42 -17.52 -4.78 -4.53
N LYS A 43 -17.12 -4.32 -3.35
CA LYS A 43 -17.29 -2.97 -2.88
C LYS A 43 -15.95 -2.27 -2.82
N VAL A 44 -15.99 -0.94 -2.83
CA VAL A 44 -14.81 -0.12 -2.57
C VAL A 44 -14.23 -0.50 -1.19
N GLN A 45 -12.90 -0.61 -1.13
CA GLN A 45 -12.09 -1.16 -0.03
C GLN A 45 -12.19 -2.67 0.21
N ASP A 46 -12.91 -3.45 -0.60
CA ASP A 46 -12.84 -4.91 -0.49
C ASP A 46 -11.44 -5.42 -0.89
N LYS A 47 -10.93 -6.37 -0.10
CA LYS A 47 -9.70 -7.10 -0.41
C LYS A 47 -10.03 -8.34 -1.22
N ILE A 48 -9.62 -8.34 -2.49
CA ILE A 48 -9.87 -9.45 -3.41
C ILE A 48 -8.57 -10.21 -3.75
N PRO A 49 -8.62 -11.55 -3.91
CA PRO A 49 -7.48 -12.32 -4.37
C PRO A 49 -7.20 -12.05 -5.87
N LEU A 50 -5.92 -12.01 -6.22
CA LEU A 50 -5.41 -11.70 -7.56
C LEU A 50 -4.65 -12.87 -8.22
N GLY A 51 -4.57 -14.01 -7.54
CA GLY A 51 -3.91 -15.20 -8.07
C GLY A 51 -4.61 -15.79 -9.30
N LYS A 52 -3.94 -16.70 -9.99
CA LYS A 52 -4.46 -17.40 -11.19
C LYS A 52 -5.80 -18.10 -10.95
N ASP A 53 -6.04 -18.55 -9.71
CA ASP A 53 -7.26 -19.27 -9.32
C ASP A 53 -8.29 -18.35 -8.65
N SER A 54 -8.15 -17.03 -8.81
CA SER A 54 -9.12 -16.07 -8.27
C SER A 54 -10.48 -16.22 -8.96
N ALA A 55 -11.52 -16.46 -8.17
CA ALA A 55 -12.90 -16.43 -8.64
C ALA A 55 -13.39 -15.00 -8.95
N PHE A 56 -12.63 -13.96 -8.59
CA PHE A 56 -13.04 -12.57 -8.77
C PHE A 56 -12.61 -12.01 -10.11
N VAL A 57 -11.42 -12.39 -10.58
CA VAL A 57 -10.77 -11.73 -11.72
C VAL A 57 -10.91 -12.58 -12.97
N LYS A 58 -11.54 -12.00 -13.99
CA LYS A 58 -11.64 -12.60 -15.33
C LYS A 58 -10.36 -12.36 -16.12
N GLN A 59 -9.87 -11.11 -16.12
CA GLN A 59 -8.60 -10.74 -16.72
C GLN A 59 -8.06 -9.41 -16.19
N GLU A 60 -6.74 -9.27 -16.18
CA GLU A 60 -6.05 -7.99 -15.98
C GLU A 60 -6.07 -7.20 -17.30
N ARG A 61 -6.49 -5.93 -17.26
CA ARG A 61 -6.57 -5.09 -18.46
C ARG A 61 -5.35 -4.22 -18.67
N ALA A 62 -4.93 -3.53 -17.61
CA ALA A 62 -3.89 -2.51 -17.69
C ALA A 62 -3.29 -2.25 -16.31
N HIS A 63 -2.01 -1.88 -16.31
CA HIS A 63 -1.38 -1.16 -15.20
C HIS A 63 -1.61 0.33 -15.38
N LEU A 64 -1.74 1.06 -14.28
CA LEU A 64 -2.06 2.47 -14.27
C LEU A 64 -0.99 3.28 -13.55
N SER A 65 -0.91 4.55 -13.91
CA SER A 65 -0.18 5.59 -13.20
C SER A 65 -1.10 6.24 -12.17
N TYR A 66 -0.54 6.93 -11.18
CA TYR A 66 -1.34 7.71 -10.24
C TYR A 66 -2.13 8.83 -10.95
N ASP A 67 -1.54 9.45 -11.97
CA ASP A 67 -2.16 10.52 -12.77
C ASP A 67 -3.39 10.06 -13.58
N ASP A 68 -3.60 8.74 -13.72
CA ASP A 68 -4.77 8.16 -14.40
C ASP A 68 -6.01 8.07 -13.47
N LEU A 69 -5.87 8.43 -12.20
CA LEU A 69 -6.92 8.35 -11.19
C LEU A 69 -7.83 9.58 -11.19
N SER A 70 -9.12 9.38 -10.94
CA SER A 70 -10.01 10.48 -10.56
C SER A 70 -9.76 10.90 -9.10
N LYS A 71 -10.19 12.11 -8.72
CA LYS A 71 -10.07 12.58 -7.32
C LYS A 71 -10.66 11.61 -6.29
N ASP A 72 -11.79 10.99 -6.61
CA ASP A 72 -12.40 9.99 -5.73
C ASP A 72 -11.52 8.74 -5.62
N GLN A 73 -10.90 8.31 -6.72
CA GLN A 73 -9.99 7.17 -6.73
C GLN A 73 -8.66 7.48 -6.03
N GLU A 74 -8.14 8.70 -6.13
CA GLU A 74 -6.98 9.18 -5.36
C GLU A 74 -7.29 9.08 -3.85
N PHE A 75 -8.44 9.61 -3.42
CA PHE A 75 -8.87 9.54 -2.03
C PHE A 75 -9.03 8.10 -1.52
N GLU A 76 -9.64 7.22 -2.31
CA GLU A 76 -9.74 5.79 -1.95
C GLU A 76 -8.37 5.09 -1.97
N THR A 77 -7.43 5.56 -2.80
CA THR A 77 -6.05 5.07 -2.81
C THR A 77 -5.33 5.44 -1.52
N GLU A 78 -5.46 6.68 -1.05
CA GLU A 78 -4.87 7.09 0.23
C GLU A 78 -5.37 6.24 1.41
N LYS A 79 -6.68 5.98 1.46
CA LYS A 79 -7.28 5.07 2.47
C LYS A 79 -6.78 3.64 2.34
N ALA A 80 -6.67 3.13 1.11
CA ALA A 80 -6.19 1.79 0.85
C ALA A 80 -4.72 1.64 1.28
N VAL A 81 -3.87 2.62 0.95
CA VAL A 81 -2.46 2.66 1.39
C VAL A 81 -2.37 2.69 2.91
N TYR A 82 -3.14 3.54 3.59
CA TYR A 82 -3.18 3.56 5.05
C TYR A 82 -3.56 2.19 5.64
N SER A 83 -4.60 1.56 5.08
CA SER A 83 -5.06 0.25 5.53
C SER A 83 -4.01 -0.85 5.31
N ILE A 84 -3.36 -0.86 4.14
CA ILE A 84 -2.28 -1.81 3.81
C ILE A 84 -1.10 -1.63 4.75
N VAL A 85 -0.64 -0.39 4.96
CA VAL A 85 0.53 -0.09 5.80
C VAL A 85 0.26 -0.46 7.25
N THR A 86 -0.91 -0.08 7.77
CA THR A 86 -1.32 -0.39 9.15
C THR A 86 -1.44 -1.89 9.37
N ALA A 87 -2.07 -2.62 8.44
CA ALA A 87 -2.20 -4.07 8.54
C ALA A 87 -0.87 -4.83 8.45
N ASN A 88 0.19 -4.18 7.95
CA ASN A 88 1.52 -4.77 7.77
C ASN A 88 2.59 -3.98 8.54
N GLU A 89 2.23 -3.38 9.68
CA GLU A 89 3.08 -2.50 10.48
C GLU A 89 4.51 -3.04 10.66
N LEU A 90 4.68 -4.30 11.06
CA LEU A 90 6.00 -4.91 11.28
C LEU A 90 6.90 -4.85 10.04
N LYS A 91 6.35 -4.97 8.83
CA LYS A 91 7.10 -4.85 7.56
C LYS A 91 7.69 -3.44 7.42
N TYR A 92 6.93 -2.42 7.78
CA TYR A 92 7.33 -1.02 7.64
C TYR A 92 8.19 -0.55 8.81
N VAL A 93 7.93 -0.99 10.04
CA VAL A 93 8.82 -0.76 11.19
C VAL A 93 10.20 -1.37 10.92
N LYS A 94 10.24 -2.57 10.34
CA LYS A 94 11.49 -3.20 9.90
C LYS A 94 12.29 -2.33 8.92
N PHE A 95 11.63 -1.59 8.02
CA PHE A 95 12.33 -0.63 7.16
C PHE A 95 13.11 0.40 7.98
N PHE A 96 12.55 0.95 9.06
CA PHE A 96 13.29 1.87 9.95
C PHE A 96 14.45 1.17 10.65
N ASN A 97 14.24 -0.07 11.11
CA ASN A 97 15.25 -0.82 11.86
C ASN A 97 16.46 -1.22 11.02
N GLU A 98 16.26 -1.50 9.74
CA GLU A 98 17.32 -1.89 8.80
C GLU A 98 18.16 -0.71 8.28
N GLN A 99 17.80 0.54 8.61
CA GLN A 99 18.58 1.70 8.20
C GLN A 99 19.90 1.81 8.97
N SER A 100 20.95 2.25 8.27
CA SER A 100 22.27 2.51 8.84
C SER A 100 22.69 3.95 8.58
N LYS A 101 23.61 4.49 9.41
CA LYS A 101 24.15 5.84 9.23
C LYS A 101 24.78 6.07 7.86
N GLN A 102 25.38 5.04 7.28
CA GLN A 102 26.09 5.13 6.01
C GLN A 102 25.16 5.06 4.78
N ALA A 103 24.00 4.41 4.91
CA ALA A 103 23.10 4.12 3.79
C ALA A 103 21.61 4.37 4.11
N SER A 104 21.31 5.35 4.96
CA SER A 104 19.93 5.65 5.37
C SER A 104 19.12 6.29 4.24
N LYS A 105 17.95 5.71 4.00
CA LYS A 105 16.93 6.17 3.06
C LYS A 105 15.75 6.86 3.75
N LEU A 106 15.82 7.09 5.06
CA LEU A 106 14.73 7.71 5.82
C LEU A 106 14.30 9.07 5.24
N HIS A 107 15.27 9.85 4.75
CA HIS A 107 15.02 11.17 4.17
C HIS A 107 14.33 11.16 2.80
N PHE A 108 14.08 9.98 2.22
CA PHE A 108 13.22 9.84 1.05
C PHE A 108 11.74 9.74 1.42
N LEU A 109 11.43 9.48 2.69
CA LEU A 109 10.07 9.59 3.19
C LEU A 109 9.72 11.07 3.31
N ASP A 110 8.57 11.44 2.75
CA ASP A 110 8.07 12.79 2.89
C ASP A 110 7.86 13.12 4.38
N GLY A 111 8.11 14.37 4.76
CA GLY A 111 8.10 14.82 6.15
C GLY A 111 9.34 14.43 6.99
N ILE A 112 10.23 13.55 6.52
CA ILE A 112 11.46 13.19 7.25
C ILE A 112 12.67 13.96 6.71
N SER A 113 13.06 15.02 7.42
CA SER A 113 14.31 15.73 7.12
C SER A 113 15.56 14.89 7.44
N ARG A 114 16.72 15.25 6.86
CA ARG A 114 18.02 14.61 7.21
C ARG A 114 18.33 14.65 8.71
N LYS A 115 17.96 15.75 9.38
CA LYS A 115 18.13 15.92 10.82
C LYS A 115 17.24 14.91 11.57
N LEU A 116 15.98 14.77 11.16
CA LEU A 116 15.05 13.84 11.78
C LEU A 116 15.46 12.38 11.53
N GLY A 117 15.86 12.04 10.30
CA GLY A 117 16.44 10.73 9.99
C GLY A 117 17.66 10.40 10.85
N SER A 118 18.54 11.38 11.11
CA SER A 118 19.69 11.18 12.02
C SER A 118 19.26 10.95 13.47
N LYS A 119 18.20 11.65 13.93
CA LYS A 119 17.60 11.44 15.26
C LYS A 119 17.06 10.01 15.37
N ILE A 120 16.30 9.55 14.38
CA ILE A 120 15.75 8.18 14.33
C ILE A 120 16.86 7.13 14.46
N LEU A 121 17.94 7.26 13.69
CA LEU A 121 19.06 6.31 13.76
C LEU A 121 19.76 6.33 15.12
N THR A 122 19.96 7.51 15.68
CA THR A 122 20.59 7.65 17.01
C THR A 122 19.73 6.97 18.07
N GLU A 123 18.41 7.17 18.01
CA GLU A 123 17.50 6.61 19.00
C GLU A 123 17.41 5.09 18.93
N LYS A 124 17.43 4.55 17.71
CA LYS A 124 17.57 3.12 17.49
C LYS A 124 18.90 2.56 18.01
N GLU A 125 20.01 3.24 17.77
CA GLU A 125 21.33 2.80 18.25
C GLU A 125 21.46 2.81 19.78
N LEU A 126 20.81 3.76 20.46
CA LEU A 126 20.86 3.90 21.91
C LEU A 126 19.87 2.98 22.64
N ASN A 127 18.66 2.80 22.08
CA ASN A 127 17.56 2.14 22.78
C ASN A 127 17.12 0.81 22.14
N GLY A 128 17.79 0.37 21.06
CA GLY A 128 17.44 -0.83 20.32
C GLY A 128 16.40 -0.58 19.22
N ASP A 129 16.05 -1.65 18.53
CA ASP A 129 15.09 -1.63 17.43
C ASP A 129 13.70 -1.14 17.89
N PHE A 130 12.95 -0.53 16.96
CA PHE A 130 11.57 -0.13 17.17
C PHE A 130 10.64 -1.34 17.06
N GLU A 131 9.57 -1.36 17.87
CA GLU A 131 8.62 -2.48 17.92
C GLU A 131 7.31 -2.20 17.15
N SER A 132 6.92 -0.93 17.04
CA SER A 132 5.66 -0.47 16.46
C SER A 132 5.77 0.96 15.91
N PHE A 133 4.79 1.40 15.11
CA PHE A 133 4.64 2.81 14.73
C PHE A 133 4.46 3.71 15.95
N GLU A 134 3.69 3.25 16.94
CA GLU A 134 3.49 3.96 18.21
C GLU A 134 4.81 4.12 18.97
N ASP A 135 5.66 3.10 18.97
CA ASP A 135 6.98 3.15 19.60
C ASP A 135 7.94 4.14 18.90
N ILE A 136 7.91 4.18 17.55
CA ILE A 136 8.65 5.22 16.80
C ILE A 136 8.11 6.60 17.17
N ASP A 137 6.79 6.79 17.18
CA ASP A 137 6.17 8.09 17.47
C ASP A 137 6.53 8.57 18.88
N ASN A 138 6.43 7.70 19.88
CA ASN A 138 6.76 8.02 21.27
C ASN A 138 8.25 8.39 21.46
N ARG A 139 9.18 7.66 20.82
CA ARG A 139 10.63 7.92 20.96
C ARG A 139 11.10 9.14 20.17
N ILE A 140 10.50 9.39 19.02
CA ILE A 140 10.94 10.45 18.11
C ILE A 140 10.18 11.75 18.34
N SER A 141 8.96 11.68 18.86
CA SER A 141 8.06 12.80 19.10
C SER A 141 7.87 13.62 17.81
N PHE A 142 7.20 13.02 16.82
CA PHE A 142 6.89 13.71 15.57
C PHE A 142 6.02 14.96 15.81
#